data_AF-A0A7C2K3W4-F1
#
_entry.id   AF-A0A7C2K3W4-F1
#
_cell.length_a   1.000
_cell.length_b   1.000
_cell.length_c   1.000
_cell.angle_alpha   90.00
_cell.angle_beta   90.00
_cell.angle_gamma   90.00
#
_symmetry.space_group_name_H-M   'P 1'
#
loop_
_entity.id
_entity.type
_entity.pdbx_description
1 polymer ?
#
loop_
_entity_poly.entity_id
_entity_poly.type
_entity_poly.pdbx_seq_one_letter_code
_entity_poly.pdbx_strand_id
1 'polypeptide(L)'
;MHKAQALLVELGTEELPPRALDDLSKAFAEGLADGLRKHGLEGDFDQLRRFATPRRLAVYIPAVATMQPEQTLQRRGPAVRAGLDDAGQPTPPLLGFARSCGVEVADLQQLETAKGAWFVYRRVQPGKSLAELLPDIVSKALASLPIPKPMRWAAHDYTFVRPVHWLLMLHGEQLIEGQVLGLRSARISHGHRFHASQALHITAADTWLQALREARVLADPLERRERIRSEVARVAAGIGGTPQLSQALLDEIANLTEWPVAVACRFDREFLSVPHEALISTMEANQKFLPVFDAAGQLSEHFIGIANIKSRDEAEVRKGYERVIRPRFADARFFWDEDLQQPLASLCDGLREVTYQRELGSLWDKTLRVTELSRLIANRSGVDAAQAVQAASLSRCDLLTR
;
A
#
# COMPACT_ATOMS: atom_id res chain seq x y z
N MET A 1 -18.15 32.64 -10.71
CA MET A 1 -17.34 31.58 -11.34
C MET A 1 -16.89 30.63 -10.25
N HIS A 2 -17.35 29.38 -10.30
CA HIS A 2 -16.92 28.32 -9.40
C HIS A 2 -15.43 28.01 -9.68
N LYS A 3 -14.54 28.56 -8.84
CA LYS A 3 -13.10 28.47 -9.09
C LYS A 3 -12.61 27.08 -8.72
N ALA A 4 -12.08 26.34 -9.70
CA ALA A 4 -11.38 25.09 -9.47
C ALA A 4 -10.18 25.34 -8.54
N GLN A 5 -10.00 24.47 -7.54
CA GLN A 5 -8.92 24.56 -6.54
C GLN A 5 -8.36 23.17 -6.27
N ALA A 6 -7.17 23.10 -5.68
CA ALA A 6 -6.57 21.83 -5.32
C ALA A 6 -7.37 21.12 -4.22
N LEU A 7 -7.69 19.85 -4.42
CA LEU A 7 -8.28 18.99 -3.38
C LEU A 7 -7.16 18.23 -2.67
N LEU A 8 -7.18 18.24 -1.34
CA LEU A 8 -6.34 17.41 -0.49
C LEU A 8 -7.21 16.58 0.45
N VAL A 9 -6.99 15.27 0.45
CA VAL A 9 -7.55 14.34 1.44
C VAL A 9 -6.41 13.61 2.11
N GLU A 10 -6.31 13.68 3.43
CA GLU A 10 -5.36 12.91 4.25
C GLU A 10 -6.11 12.14 5.34
N LEU A 11 -5.74 10.86 5.48
CA LEU A 11 -6.13 10.01 6.59
C LEU A 11 -4.88 9.65 7.40
N GLY A 12 -4.87 10.04 8.66
CA GLY A 12 -3.85 9.69 9.63
C GLY A 12 -4.17 8.42 10.42
N THR A 13 -3.16 7.60 10.65
CA THR A 13 -3.32 6.25 11.19
C THR A 13 -2.18 5.86 12.13
N GLU A 14 -2.35 4.79 12.89
CA GLU A 14 -1.20 4.03 13.40
C GLU A 14 -0.40 3.40 12.24
N GLU A 15 0.78 2.84 12.56
CA GLU A 15 1.71 2.29 11.58
C GLU A 15 1.08 1.21 10.67
N LEU A 16 0.94 1.58 9.39
CA LEU A 16 0.46 0.77 8.30
C LEU A 16 1.48 -0.31 7.93
N PRO A 17 1.04 -1.48 7.44
CA PRO A 17 1.96 -2.52 7.00
C PRO A 17 2.86 -2.03 5.86
N PRO A 18 4.19 -2.04 6.00
CA PRO A 18 5.09 -1.37 5.05
C PRO A 18 5.06 -2.02 3.66
N ARG A 19 4.83 -3.34 3.60
CA ARG A 19 4.72 -4.10 2.35
C ARG A 19 3.44 -3.83 1.57
N ALA A 20 2.39 -3.32 2.21
CA ALA A 20 1.11 -3.02 1.58
C ALA A 20 0.92 -1.51 1.30
N LEU A 21 1.79 -0.66 1.85
CA LEU A 21 1.56 0.79 1.90
C LEU A 21 1.47 1.43 0.50
N ASP A 22 2.36 1.05 -0.42
CA ASP A 22 2.34 1.59 -1.78
C ASP A 22 1.07 1.19 -2.56
N ASP A 23 0.59 -0.04 -2.38
CA ASP A 23 -0.64 -0.54 -2.99
C ASP A 23 -1.87 0.14 -2.39
N LEU A 24 -1.92 0.31 -1.06
CA LEU A 24 -2.98 1.04 -0.38
C LEU A 24 -3.04 2.50 -0.83
N SER A 25 -1.89 3.16 -0.95
CA SER A 25 -1.79 4.54 -1.45
C SER A 25 -2.29 4.66 -2.89
N LYS A 26 -1.92 3.70 -3.75
CA LYS A 26 -2.39 3.65 -5.14
C LYS A 26 -3.91 3.46 -5.20
N ALA A 27 -4.44 2.45 -4.52
CA ALA A 27 -5.86 2.15 -4.51
C ALA A 27 -6.70 3.30 -3.93
N PHE A 28 -6.19 4.00 -2.91
CA PHE A 28 -6.88 5.16 -2.34
C PHE A 28 -6.97 6.33 -3.34
N ALA A 29 -5.87 6.62 -4.04
CA ALA A 29 -5.82 7.63 -5.09
C ALA A 29 -6.78 7.31 -6.25
N GLU A 30 -6.76 6.07 -6.73
CA GLU A 30 -7.66 5.59 -7.79
C GLU A 30 -9.12 5.67 -7.35
N GLY A 31 -9.44 5.23 -6.13
CA GLY A 31 -10.80 5.29 -5.58
C GLY A 31 -11.35 6.72 -5.47
N LEU A 32 -10.52 7.68 -5.06
CA LEU A 32 -10.92 9.10 -5.03
C LEU A 32 -11.12 9.67 -6.44
N ALA A 33 -10.19 9.43 -7.36
CA ALA A 33 -10.29 9.90 -8.74
C ALA A 33 -11.55 9.33 -9.41
N ASP A 34 -11.80 8.03 -9.26
CA ASP A 34 -12.98 7.38 -9.82
C ASP A 34 -14.28 7.86 -9.17
N GLY A 35 -14.27 8.11 -7.86
CA GLY A 35 -15.41 8.69 -7.16
C GLY A 35 -15.76 10.07 -7.71
N LEU A 36 -14.77 10.95 -7.88
CA LEU A 36 -14.97 12.28 -8.46
C LEU A 36 -15.49 12.20 -9.91
N ARG A 37 -14.87 11.37 -10.75
CA ARG A 37 -15.30 11.15 -12.15
C ARG A 37 -16.72 10.60 -12.25
N LYS A 38 -17.11 9.65 -11.39
CA LYS A 38 -18.48 9.11 -11.34
C LYS A 38 -19.53 10.18 -11.06
N HIS A 39 -19.15 11.21 -10.29
CA HIS A 39 -19.99 12.37 -10.03
C HIS A 39 -19.82 13.50 -11.07
N GLY A 40 -19.05 13.29 -12.14
CA GLY A 40 -18.79 14.30 -13.17
C GLY A 40 -18.02 15.52 -12.66
N LEU A 41 -17.34 15.42 -11.52
CA LEU A 41 -16.48 16.47 -11.00
C LEU A 41 -15.17 16.47 -11.79
N GLU A 42 -14.92 17.57 -12.49
CA GLU A 42 -13.66 17.79 -13.19
C GLU A 42 -12.50 18.01 -12.20
N GLY A 43 -11.30 17.62 -12.61
CA GLY A 43 -10.06 17.76 -11.87
C GLY A 43 -8.87 17.42 -12.77
N ASP A 44 -7.68 17.92 -12.44
CA ASP A 44 -6.45 17.54 -13.14
C ASP A 44 -5.95 16.20 -12.60
N PHE A 45 -6.61 15.12 -13.03
CA PHE A 45 -6.29 13.77 -12.58
C PHE A 45 -4.95 13.26 -13.13
N ASP A 46 -4.43 13.85 -14.21
CA ASP A 46 -3.13 13.49 -14.78
C ASP A 46 -1.99 13.99 -13.88
N GLN A 47 -2.21 15.10 -13.19
CA GLN A 47 -1.30 15.64 -12.17
C GLN A 47 -1.67 15.23 -10.73
N LEU A 48 -2.51 14.20 -10.57
CA LEU A 48 -2.81 13.64 -9.26
C LEU A 48 -1.53 13.15 -8.57
N ARG A 49 -1.35 13.55 -7.31
CA ARG A 49 -0.22 13.12 -6.49
C ARG A 49 -0.73 12.29 -5.32
N ARG A 50 -0.09 11.13 -5.14
CA ARG A 50 -0.32 10.25 -3.99
C ARG A 50 0.84 10.37 -3.01
N PHE A 51 0.52 10.37 -1.73
CA PHE A 51 1.48 10.44 -0.65
C PHE A 51 1.16 9.35 0.36
N ALA A 52 2.22 8.80 0.96
CA ALA A 52 2.08 7.74 1.94
C ALA A 52 3.28 7.71 2.86
N THR A 53 3.02 7.56 4.16
CA THR A 53 4.03 7.34 5.20
C THR A 53 3.55 6.17 6.07
N PRO A 54 4.37 5.61 6.98
CA PRO A 54 3.89 4.62 7.95
C PRO A 54 2.58 5.02 8.63
N ARG A 55 2.32 6.32 8.84
CA ARG A 55 1.17 6.81 9.64
C ARG A 55 0.15 7.62 8.84
N ARG A 56 0.21 7.61 7.50
CA ARG A 56 -0.76 8.37 6.69
C ARG A 56 -0.91 7.86 5.26
N LEU A 57 -2.11 8.04 4.72
CA LEU A 57 -2.41 8.05 3.30
C LEU A 57 -2.92 9.43 2.93
N ALA A 58 -2.42 10.02 1.85
CA ALA A 58 -2.94 11.29 1.36
C ALA A 58 -2.94 11.37 -0.17
N VAL A 59 -3.89 12.13 -0.69
CA VAL A 59 -4.08 12.35 -2.13
C VAL A 59 -4.30 13.82 -2.36
N TYR A 60 -3.57 14.37 -3.33
CA TYR A 60 -3.66 15.73 -3.78
C TYR A 60 -4.04 15.74 -5.26
N ILE A 61 -5.10 16.46 -5.61
CA ILE A 61 -5.62 16.56 -6.98
C ILE A 61 -5.71 18.04 -7.34
N PRO A 62 -4.92 18.55 -8.29
CA PRO A 62 -5.04 19.94 -8.71
C PRO A 62 -6.39 20.23 -9.38
N ALA A 63 -6.81 21.49 -9.31
CA ALA A 63 -7.90 22.05 -10.10
C ALA A 63 -9.23 21.25 -10.07
N VAL A 64 -9.64 20.73 -8.92
CA VAL A 64 -10.94 20.07 -8.74
C VAL A 64 -12.06 21.11 -8.74
N ALA A 65 -13.14 20.83 -9.46
CA ALA A 65 -14.34 21.66 -9.51
C ALA A 65 -15.08 21.71 -8.17
N THR A 66 -15.66 22.86 -7.80
CA THR A 66 -16.44 23.00 -6.55
C THR A 66 -17.84 22.36 -6.64
N MET A 67 -18.33 22.07 -7.85
CA MET A 67 -19.71 21.67 -8.11
C MET A 67 -19.73 20.61 -9.21
N GLN A 68 -20.56 19.58 -9.02
CA GLN A 68 -20.94 18.65 -10.08
C GLN A 68 -21.77 19.40 -11.14
N PRO A 69 -21.67 19.06 -12.44
CA PRO A 69 -22.57 19.60 -13.46
C PRO A 69 -24.03 19.23 -13.20
N GLU A 70 -24.94 20.09 -13.65
CA GLU A 70 -26.38 19.83 -13.56
C GLU A 70 -26.75 18.48 -14.21
N GLN A 71 -27.65 17.76 -13.57
CA GLN A 71 -28.08 16.44 -14.02
C GLN A 71 -29.44 16.56 -14.69
N THR A 72 -29.56 16.09 -15.93
CA THR A 72 -30.87 16.02 -16.60
C THR A 72 -31.53 14.69 -16.26
N LEU A 73 -32.51 14.70 -15.36
CA LEU A 73 -33.33 13.54 -15.08
C LEU A 73 -34.40 13.43 -16.16
N GLN A 74 -34.39 12.32 -16.91
CA GLN A 74 -35.43 12.00 -17.89
C GLN A 74 -36.24 10.80 -17.42
N ARG A 75 -37.54 10.97 -17.21
CA ARG A 75 -38.50 9.88 -16.97
C ARG A 75 -39.34 9.68 -18.22
N ARG A 76 -39.41 8.45 -18.73
CA ARG A 76 -40.24 8.10 -19.88
C ARG A 76 -41.63 7.68 -19.40
N GLY A 77 -42.65 8.35 -19.94
CA GLY A 77 -44.06 8.06 -19.72
C GLY A 77 -44.64 7.14 -20.80
N PRO A 78 -45.98 7.08 -20.91
CA PRO A 78 -46.65 6.28 -21.93
C PRO A 78 -46.34 6.76 -23.35
N ALA A 79 -46.49 5.85 -24.33
CA ALA A 79 -46.39 6.20 -25.74
C ALA A 79 -47.45 7.25 -26.09
N VAL A 80 -47.16 8.18 -27.01
CA VAL A 80 -48.08 9.27 -27.37
C VAL A 80 -49.45 8.72 -27.81
N ARG A 81 -49.45 7.64 -28.59
CA ARG A 81 -50.65 6.92 -29.04
C ARG A 81 -51.49 6.29 -27.91
N ALA A 82 -50.89 6.04 -26.74
CA ALA A 82 -51.58 5.50 -25.57
C ALA A 82 -51.85 6.59 -24.50
N GLY A 83 -51.21 7.76 -24.65
CA GLY A 83 -51.33 8.89 -23.74
C GLY A 83 -52.45 9.86 -24.13
N LEU A 84 -52.89 9.85 -25.38
CA LEU A 84 -54.01 10.66 -25.88
C LEU A 84 -55.12 9.74 -26.41
N ASP A 85 -56.37 10.10 -26.18
CA ASP A 85 -57.53 9.42 -26.75
C ASP A 85 -57.85 9.93 -28.17
N ASP A 86 -58.89 9.38 -28.79
CA ASP A 86 -59.31 9.72 -30.16
C ASP A 86 -59.76 11.19 -30.32
N ALA A 87 -60.06 11.89 -29.21
CA ALA A 87 -60.41 13.31 -29.17
C ALA A 87 -59.18 14.21 -28.85
N GLY A 88 -57.99 13.61 -28.71
CA GLY A 88 -56.76 14.32 -28.34
C GLY A 88 -56.65 14.69 -26.86
N GLN A 89 -57.51 14.12 -26.00
CA GLN A 89 -57.49 14.39 -24.56
C GLN A 89 -56.56 13.44 -23.81
N PRO A 90 -55.92 13.89 -22.70
CA PRO A 90 -55.02 13.05 -21.90
C PRO A 90 -55.72 11.84 -21.28
N THR A 91 -55.17 10.64 -21.50
CA THR A 91 -55.70 9.41 -20.92
C THR A 91 -55.35 9.30 -19.42
N PRO A 92 -56.07 8.48 -18.62
CA PRO A 92 -55.76 8.29 -17.20
C PRO A 92 -54.30 7.88 -16.92
N PRO A 93 -53.63 7.03 -17.74
CA PRO A 93 -52.20 6.76 -17.62
C PRO A 93 -51.29 7.99 -17.81
N LEU A 94 -51.61 8.88 -18.76
CA LEU A 94 -50.83 10.09 -18.99
C LEU A 94 -51.00 11.09 -17.84
N LEU A 95 -52.23 11.28 -17.37
CA LEU A 95 -52.55 12.11 -16.20
C LEU A 95 -51.86 11.59 -14.92
N GLY A 96 -51.88 10.27 -14.72
CA GLY A 96 -51.17 9.62 -13.61
C GLY A 96 -49.65 9.80 -13.70
N PHE A 97 -49.08 9.71 -14.90
CA PHE A 97 -47.66 9.94 -15.13
C PHE A 97 -47.26 11.39 -14.84
N ALA A 98 -48.00 12.37 -15.37
CA ALA A 98 -47.79 13.81 -15.13
C ALA A 98 -47.84 14.14 -13.63
N ARG A 99 -48.89 13.65 -12.94
CA ARG A 99 -49.04 13.79 -11.49
C ARG A 99 -47.87 13.16 -10.72
N SER A 100 -47.39 11.98 -11.14
CA SER A 100 -46.22 11.33 -10.52
C SER A 100 -44.90 12.09 -10.74
N CYS A 101 -44.86 13.02 -11.69
CA CYS A 101 -43.74 13.91 -11.95
C CYS A 101 -43.95 15.31 -11.33
N GLY A 102 -45.13 15.58 -10.75
CA GLY A 102 -45.48 16.86 -10.14
C GLY A 102 -45.67 18.00 -11.13
N VAL A 103 -46.02 17.68 -12.38
CA VAL A 103 -46.23 18.66 -13.47
C VAL A 103 -47.54 18.40 -14.20
N GLU A 104 -47.99 19.38 -15.00
CA GLU A 104 -49.15 19.21 -15.86
C GLU A 104 -48.77 18.44 -17.14
N VAL A 105 -49.77 17.86 -17.83
CA VAL A 105 -49.52 17.15 -19.09
C VAL A 105 -48.90 18.06 -20.16
N ALA A 106 -49.25 19.36 -20.13
CA ALA A 106 -48.70 20.37 -21.02
C ALA A 106 -47.18 20.61 -20.83
N ASP A 107 -46.64 20.30 -19.66
CA ASP A 107 -45.21 20.46 -19.35
C ASP A 107 -44.38 19.24 -19.78
N LEU A 108 -45.03 18.17 -20.28
CA LEU A 108 -44.36 16.98 -20.78
C LEU A 108 -43.85 17.21 -22.21
N GLN A 109 -42.61 16.81 -22.45
CA GLN A 109 -42.02 16.83 -23.78
C GLN A 109 -42.35 15.52 -24.51
N GLN A 110 -42.22 15.49 -25.84
CA GLN A 110 -42.30 14.26 -26.62
C GLN A 110 -40.90 13.86 -27.10
N LEU A 111 -40.58 12.56 -27.00
CA LEU A 111 -39.36 11.98 -27.53
C LEU A 111 -39.72 10.99 -28.63
N GLU A 112 -39.31 11.28 -29.85
CA GLU A 112 -39.40 10.35 -30.97
C GLU A 112 -38.20 9.39 -30.96
N THR A 113 -38.46 8.09 -31.13
CA THR A 113 -37.42 7.10 -31.40
C THR A 113 -37.88 6.15 -32.50
N ALA A 114 -37.00 5.30 -33.01
CA ALA A 114 -37.32 4.30 -34.03
C ALA A 114 -38.48 3.36 -33.65
N LYS A 115 -38.85 3.26 -32.36
CA LYS A 115 -39.95 2.41 -31.87
C LYS A 115 -41.27 3.16 -31.61
N GLY A 116 -41.36 4.46 -31.93
CA GLY A 116 -42.56 5.31 -31.71
C GLY A 116 -42.27 6.67 -31.08
N ALA A 117 -43.31 7.36 -30.59
CA ALA A 117 -43.19 8.59 -29.80
C ALA A 117 -43.66 8.35 -28.37
N TRP A 118 -42.97 8.93 -27.37
CA TRP A 118 -43.36 8.85 -25.95
C TRP A 118 -43.41 10.22 -25.32
N PHE A 119 -44.31 10.38 -24.36
CA PHE A 119 -44.23 11.50 -23.42
C PHE A 119 -43.03 11.30 -22.49
N VAL A 120 -42.24 12.34 -22.27
CA VAL A 120 -41.09 12.34 -21.38
C VAL A 120 -41.14 13.56 -20.46
N TYR A 121 -40.87 13.31 -19.19
CA TYR A 121 -40.62 14.36 -18.22
C TYR A 121 -39.10 14.57 -18.14
N ARG A 122 -38.64 15.80 -18.42
CA ARG A 122 -37.25 16.20 -18.21
C ARG A 122 -37.19 17.25 -17.12
N ARG A 123 -36.35 17.00 -16.11
CA ARG A 123 -36.05 17.98 -15.07
C ARG A 123 -34.55 18.15 -14.98
N VAL A 124 -34.10 19.39 -14.98
CA VAL A 124 -32.73 19.73 -14.61
C VAL A 124 -32.67 19.75 -13.09
N GLN A 125 -31.89 18.83 -12.52
CA GLN A 125 -31.57 18.83 -11.11
C GLN A 125 -30.26 19.62 -10.91
N PRO A 126 -30.23 20.60 -10.00
CA PRO A 126 -28.99 21.28 -9.65
C PRO A 126 -27.91 20.28 -9.28
N GLY A 127 -26.69 20.51 -9.75
CA GLY A 127 -25.54 19.73 -9.35
C GLY A 127 -25.27 19.86 -7.85
N LYS A 128 -24.70 18.81 -7.25
CA LYS A 128 -24.30 18.85 -5.84
C LYS A 128 -22.93 19.50 -5.69
N SER A 129 -22.69 20.15 -4.56
CA SER A 129 -21.36 20.66 -4.25
C SER A 129 -20.35 19.54 -3.99
N LEU A 130 -19.07 19.81 -4.23
CA LEU A 130 -17.98 18.92 -3.83
C LEU A 130 -18.05 18.63 -2.32
N ALA A 131 -18.40 19.63 -1.51
CA ALA A 131 -18.51 19.47 -0.06
C ALA A 131 -19.59 18.45 0.34
N GLU A 132 -20.71 18.38 -0.37
CA GLU A 132 -21.76 17.38 -0.14
C GLU A 132 -21.36 15.97 -0.59
N LEU A 133 -20.52 15.85 -1.62
CA LEU A 133 -20.18 14.58 -2.26
C LEU A 133 -18.92 13.93 -1.67
N LEU A 134 -17.93 14.74 -1.31
CA LEU A 134 -16.60 14.26 -0.94
C LEU A 134 -16.60 13.28 0.25
N PRO A 135 -17.34 13.49 1.36
CA PRO A 135 -17.30 12.56 2.49
C PRO A 135 -17.69 11.12 2.09
N ASP A 136 -18.72 10.97 1.25
CA ASP A 136 -19.16 9.67 0.75
C ASP A 136 -18.15 9.07 -0.25
N ILE A 137 -17.57 9.90 -1.12
CA ILE A 137 -16.50 9.47 -2.04
C ILE A 137 -15.29 8.92 -1.25
N VAL A 138 -14.83 9.65 -0.24
CA VAL A 138 -13.70 9.25 0.62
C VAL A 138 -14.04 7.96 1.37
N SER A 139 -15.24 7.88 1.96
CA SER A 139 -15.71 6.69 2.66
C SER A 139 -15.70 5.45 1.77
N LYS A 140 -16.23 5.56 0.54
CA LYS A 140 -16.23 4.47 -0.46
C LYS A 140 -14.81 4.09 -0.90
N ALA A 141 -13.95 5.07 -1.15
CA ALA A 141 -12.56 4.82 -1.55
C ALA A 141 -11.79 4.04 -0.47
N LEU A 142 -11.97 4.40 0.81
CA LEU A 142 -11.35 3.70 1.94
C LEU A 142 -11.94 2.30 2.14
N ALA A 143 -13.25 2.13 1.96
CA ALA A 143 -13.90 0.82 2.07
C ALA A 143 -13.48 -0.15 0.95
N SER A 144 -13.08 0.37 -0.22
CA SER A 144 -12.62 -0.45 -1.36
C SER A 144 -11.14 -0.82 -1.34
N LEU A 145 -10.38 -0.42 -0.31
CA LEU A 145 -8.95 -0.73 -0.25
C LEU A 145 -8.70 -2.25 -0.17
N PRO A 146 -7.63 -2.77 -0.81
CA PRO A 146 -7.28 -4.19 -0.80
C PRO A 146 -6.65 -4.61 0.55
N ILE A 147 -7.44 -4.55 1.63
CA ILE A 147 -7.00 -4.88 2.98
C ILE A 147 -7.34 -6.36 3.25
N PRO A 148 -6.35 -7.26 3.34
CA PRO A 148 -6.61 -8.70 3.47
C PRO A 148 -7.24 -9.06 4.83
N LYS A 149 -6.93 -8.30 5.88
CA LYS A 149 -7.42 -8.51 7.25
C LYS A 149 -7.76 -7.16 7.90
N PRO A 150 -8.95 -6.62 7.65
CA PRO A 150 -9.38 -5.39 8.31
C PRO A 150 -9.58 -5.65 9.81
N MET A 151 -9.27 -4.65 10.62
CA MET A 151 -9.40 -4.71 12.07
C MET A 151 -10.56 -3.82 12.51
N ARG A 152 -11.26 -4.27 13.56
CA ARG A 152 -12.21 -3.47 14.33
C ARG A 152 -11.58 -3.17 15.68
N TRP A 153 -11.72 -1.95 16.19
CA TRP A 153 -11.18 -1.57 17.49
C TRP A 153 -12.21 -0.87 18.35
N ALA A 154 -12.04 -0.99 19.67
CA ALA A 154 -12.98 -0.51 20.68
C ALA A 154 -14.42 -0.98 20.36
N ALA A 155 -15.41 -0.11 20.59
CA ALA A 155 -16.82 -0.37 20.33
C ALA A 155 -17.29 0.19 18.97
N HIS A 156 -16.36 0.48 18.05
CA HIS A 156 -16.71 1.02 16.73
C HIS A 156 -17.29 -0.05 15.80
N ASP A 157 -18.15 0.39 14.88
CA ASP A 157 -18.79 -0.41 13.83
C ASP A 157 -17.99 -0.43 12.52
N TYR A 158 -17.11 0.55 12.32
CA TYR A 158 -16.21 0.63 11.17
C TYR A 158 -14.95 -0.23 11.34
N THR A 159 -14.31 -0.56 10.21
CA THR A 159 -13.07 -1.34 10.17
C THR A 159 -12.04 -0.69 9.25
N PHE A 160 -10.77 -0.89 9.55
CA PHE A 160 -9.64 -0.43 8.72
C PHE A 160 -8.40 -1.28 9.03
N VAL A 161 -7.32 -1.14 8.26
CA VAL A 161 -6.09 -1.92 8.47
C VAL A 161 -5.43 -1.63 9.83
N ARG A 162 -5.60 -0.40 10.34
CA ARG A 162 -5.05 0.09 11.61
C ARG A 162 -5.98 1.16 12.20
N PRO A 163 -5.89 1.45 13.52
CA PRO A 163 -6.59 2.58 14.09
C PRO A 163 -6.32 3.88 13.33
N VAL A 164 -7.38 4.67 13.09
CA VAL A 164 -7.32 5.98 12.46
C VAL A 164 -7.39 7.09 13.52
N HIS A 165 -6.75 8.23 13.27
CA HIS A 165 -6.60 9.30 14.27
C HIS A 165 -7.06 10.68 13.81
N TRP A 166 -6.81 11.06 12.56
CA TRP A 166 -7.24 12.35 12.02
C TRP A 166 -7.65 12.23 10.55
N LEU A 167 -8.53 13.14 10.15
CA LEU A 167 -9.02 13.28 8.79
C LEU A 167 -8.87 14.76 8.40
N LEU A 168 -8.21 15.02 7.28
CA LEU A 168 -8.06 16.34 6.70
C LEU A 168 -8.68 16.31 5.30
N MET A 169 -9.62 17.20 5.03
CA MET A 169 -10.26 17.36 3.72
C MET A 169 -10.31 18.85 3.37
N LEU A 170 -9.44 19.29 2.46
CA LEU A 170 -9.35 20.69 2.04
C LEU A 170 -9.57 20.83 0.54
N HIS A 171 -10.29 21.88 0.14
CA HIS A 171 -10.39 22.33 -1.24
C HIS A 171 -9.82 23.76 -1.33
N GLY A 172 -8.57 23.86 -1.77
CA GLY A 172 -7.70 25.02 -1.58
C GLY A 172 -7.66 25.40 -0.11
N GLU A 173 -8.15 26.59 0.22
CA GLU A 173 -8.26 27.06 1.61
C GLU A 173 -9.51 26.59 2.32
N GLN A 174 -10.53 26.06 1.64
CA GLN A 174 -11.80 25.68 2.25
C GLN A 174 -11.70 24.32 2.96
N LEU A 175 -12.13 24.26 4.22
CA LEU A 175 -12.38 22.98 4.90
C LEU A 175 -13.66 22.37 4.33
N ILE A 176 -13.59 21.12 3.89
CA ILE A 176 -14.78 20.32 3.61
C ILE A 176 -15.14 19.55 4.87
N GLU A 177 -16.30 19.86 5.44
CA GLU A 177 -16.82 19.18 6.62
C GLU A 177 -17.40 17.82 6.24
N GLY A 178 -17.02 16.79 6.99
CA GLY A 178 -17.56 15.45 6.83
C GLY A 178 -17.09 14.52 7.91
N GLN A 179 -17.67 13.31 7.94
CA GLN A 179 -17.27 12.26 8.86
C GLN A 179 -16.96 10.99 8.09
N VAL A 180 -15.79 10.40 8.34
CA VAL A 180 -15.34 9.15 7.73
C VAL A 180 -14.63 8.31 8.78
N LEU A 181 -14.95 7.02 8.87
CA LEU A 181 -14.40 6.10 9.89
C LEU A 181 -14.49 6.69 11.33
N GLY A 182 -15.62 7.31 11.64
CA GLY A 182 -15.86 7.97 12.94
C GLY A 182 -15.13 9.31 13.15
N LEU A 183 -14.19 9.69 12.28
CA LEU A 183 -13.42 10.93 12.39
C LEU A 183 -14.13 12.09 11.70
N ARG A 184 -14.23 13.23 12.37
CA ARG A 184 -14.63 14.50 11.74
C ARG A 184 -13.42 15.11 11.05
N SER A 185 -13.62 15.63 9.83
CA SER A 185 -12.58 16.37 9.14
C SER A 185 -12.22 17.66 9.88
N ALA A 186 -10.93 17.98 9.92
CA ALA A 186 -10.41 19.21 10.50
C ALA A 186 -9.20 19.70 9.70
N ARG A 187 -8.73 20.92 9.99
CA ARG A 187 -7.50 21.50 9.41
C ARG A 187 -6.22 20.97 10.07
N ILE A 188 -6.27 19.79 10.66
CA ILE A 188 -5.19 19.28 11.51
C ILE A 188 -4.51 18.11 10.82
N SER A 189 -3.19 18.22 10.68
CA SER A 189 -2.29 17.10 10.40
C SER A 189 -1.30 16.96 11.55
N HIS A 190 -0.37 16.01 11.45
CA HIS A 190 0.65 15.77 12.46
C HIS A 190 2.03 15.63 11.83
N GLY A 191 3.02 16.23 12.50
CA GLY A 191 4.43 16.09 12.14
C GLY A 191 5.02 14.76 12.60
N HIS A 192 6.35 14.70 12.53
CA HIS A 192 7.11 13.53 12.94
C HIS A 192 6.94 13.25 14.44
N ARG A 193 6.63 12.00 14.81
CA ARG A 193 6.30 11.59 16.19
C ARG A 193 7.31 12.07 17.25
N PHE A 194 8.59 12.15 16.89
CA PHE A 194 9.65 12.58 17.81
C PHE A 194 10.20 13.99 17.55
N HIS A 195 10.16 14.50 16.31
CA HIS A 195 10.77 15.80 15.99
C HIS A 195 9.77 16.95 16.04
N ALA A 196 8.50 16.66 15.79
CA ALA A 196 7.43 17.64 15.72
C ALA A 196 6.10 16.93 16.06
N SER A 197 5.97 16.49 17.32
CA SER A 197 4.82 15.71 17.80
C SER A 197 3.51 16.51 17.88
N GLN A 198 3.59 17.83 17.79
CA GLN A 198 2.46 18.73 17.90
C GLN A 198 1.56 18.66 16.66
N ALA A 199 0.29 18.98 16.86
CA ALA A 199 -0.67 19.16 15.78
C ALA A 199 -0.22 20.30 14.85
N LEU A 200 -0.35 20.09 13.54
CA LEU A 200 -0.04 21.07 12.50
C LEU A 200 -1.35 21.60 11.93
N HIS A 201 -1.54 22.91 12.00
CA HIS A 201 -2.67 23.55 11.35
C HIS A 201 -2.36 23.81 9.87
N ILE A 202 -3.16 23.23 8.98
CA ILE A 202 -2.99 23.33 7.52
C ILE A 202 -3.94 24.39 6.99
N THR A 203 -3.39 25.48 6.45
CA THR A 203 -4.16 26.64 5.98
C THR A 203 -4.78 26.39 4.61
N ALA A 204 -4.04 25.74 3.70
CA ALA A 204 -4.50 25.39 2.37
C ALA A 204 -3.94 24.05 1.89
N ALA A 205 -4.65 23.39 0.97
CA ALA A 205 -4.21 22.16 0.31
C ALA A 205 -2.77 22.26 -0.24
N ASP A 206 -2.44 23.36 -0.91
CA ASP A 206 -1.12 23.61 -1.52
C ASP A 206 0.04 23.70 -0.49
N THR A 207 -0.25 24.13 0.74
CA THR A 207 0.77 24.33 1.79
C THR A 207 1.12 23.05 2.54
N TRP A 208 0.29 22.02 2.43
CA TRP A 208 0.36 20.81 3.25
C TRP A 208 1.71 20.08 3.16
N LEU A 209 2.21 19.87 1.93
CA LEU A 209 3.43 19.11 1.72
C LEU A 209 4.65 19.81 2.34
N GLN A 210 4.71 21.14 2.20
CA GLN A 210 5.79 21.94 2.78
C GLN A 210 5.70 21.96 4.31
N ALA A 211 4.49 22.13 4.88
CA ALA A 211 4.29 22.08 6.33
C ALA A 211 4.74 20.74 6.93
N LEU A 212 4.45 19.62 6.24
CA LEU A 212 4.94 18.30 6.65
C LEU A 212 6.47 18.20 6.59
N ARG A 213 7.09 18.71 5.53
CA ARG A 213 8.56 18.70 5.39
C ARG A 213 9.24 19.49 6.51
N GLU A 214 8.71 20.67 6.85
CA GLU A 214 9.18 21.51 7.97
C GLU A 214 9.03 20.78 9.32
N ALA A 215 7.93 20.02 9.47
CA ALA A 215 7.68 19.15 10.61
C ALA A 215 8.35 17.77 10.52
N ARG A 216 9.41 17.64 9.71
CA ARG A 216 10.24 16.43 9.54
C ARG A 216 9.48 15.21 9.03
N VAL A 217 8.54 15.39 8.12
CA VAL A 217 7.84 14.31 7.43
C VAL A 217 8.04 14.45 5.93
N LEU A 218 8.77 13.50 5.33
CA LEU A 218 8.88 13.40 3.87
C LEU A 218 7.71 12.58 3.37
N ALA A 219 6.58 13.22 3.07
CA ALA A 219 5.35 12.52 2.68
C ALA A 219 5.42 11.88 1.29
N ASP A 220 6.26 12.42 0.40
CA ASP A 220 6.49 11.91 -0.94
C ASP A 220 7.33 10.61 -0.90
N PRO A 221 6.78 9.47 -1.34
CA PRO A 221 7.48 8.20 -1.31
C PRO A 221 8.74 8.17 -2.20
N LEU A 222 8.79 8.95 -3.28
CA LEU A 222 9.95 9.03 -4.17
C LEU A 222 11.07 9.85 -3.54
N GLU A 223 10.74 11.00 -2.95
CA GLU A 223 11.70 11.83 -2.21
C GLU A 223 12.33 11.04 -1.07
N ARG A 224 11.54 10.24 -0.35
CA ARG A 224 12.04 9.44 0.76
C ARG A 224 12.99 8.35 0.32
N ARG A 225 12.70 7.65 -0.78
CA ARG A 225 13.60 6.64 -1.37
C ARG A 225 14.93 7.26 -1.78
N GLU A 226 14.87 8.42 -2.43
CA GLU A 226 16.09 9.11 -2.87
C GLU A 226 16.94 9.57 -1.70
N ARG A 227 16.29 10.07 -0.64
CA ARG A 227 17.00 10.37 0.61
C ARG A 227 17.67 9.15 1.22
N ILE A 228 17.02 7.99 1.24
CA ILE A 228 17.63 6.76 1.76
C ILE A 228 18.87 6.40 0.94
N ARG A 229 18.81 6.45 -0.39
CA ARG A 229 20.00 6.22 -1.25
C ARG A 229 21.14 7.18 -0.92
N SER A 230 20.82 8.47 -0.81
CA SER A 230 21.79 9.51 -0.46
C SER A 230 22.43 9.27 0.92
N GLU A 231 21.62 8.93 1.93
CA GLU A 231 22.09 8.64 3.28
C GLU A 231 22.96 7.37 3.34
N VAL A 232 22.56 6.32 2.63
CA VAL A 232 23.34 5.08 2.50
C VAL A 232 24.69 5.36 1.83
N ALA A 233 24.71 6.10 0.73
CA ALA A 233 25.95 6.48 0.05
C ALA A 233 26.86 7.33 0.95
N ARG A 234 26.30 8.29 1.69
CA ARG A 234 27.03 9.12 2.65
C ARG A 234 27.74 8.29 3.71
N VAL A 235 27.04 7.31 4.28
CA VAL A 235 27.59 6.44 5.33
C VAL A 235 28.57 5.42 4.77
N ALA A 236 28.29 4.85 3.60
CA ALA A 236 29.15 3.88 2.93
C ALA A 236 30.56 4.43 2.64
N ALA A 237 30.64 5.71 2.25
CA ALA A 237 31.93 6.38 2.00
C ALA A 237 32.87 6.38 3.22
N GLY A 238 32.33 6.32 4.45
CA GLY A 238 33.12 6.36 5.68
C GLY A 238 33.56 5.00 6.22
N ILE A 239 32.89 3.91 5.87
CA ILE A 239 33.19 2.57 6.39
C ILE A 239 34.09 1.73 5.47
N GLY A 240 34.13 2.06 4.18
CA GLY A 240 34.83 1.25 3.18
C GLY A 240 34.06 -0.04 2.89
N GLY A 241 33.49 -0.14 1.69
CA GLY A 241 32.67 -1.28 1.27
C GLY A 241 31.45 -0.86 0.47
N THR A 242 30.74 -1.84 -0.06
CA THR A 242 29.56 -1.65 -0.91
C THR A 242 28.33 -2.15 -0.17
N PRO A 243 27.43 -1.27 0.27
CA PRO A 243 26.17 -1.70 0.86
C PRO A 243 25.27 -2.32 -0.20
N GLN A 244 24.63 -3.44 0.14
CA GLN A 244 23.60 -4.02 -0.69
C GLN A 244 22.24 -3.44 -0.28
N LEU A 245 21.61 -2.73 -1.23
CA LEU A 245 20.28 -2.17 -1.09
C LEU A 245 19.42 -2.61 -2.27
N SER A 246 18.67 -3.69 -2.09
CA SER A 246 17.71 -4.13 -3.10
C SER A 246 16.55 -3.13 -3.19
N GLN A 247 15.89 -3.07 -4.36
CA GLN A 247 14.72 -2.20 -4.54
C GLN A 247 13.60 -2.54 -3.54
N ALA A 248 13.37 -3.83 -3.27
CA ALA A 248 12.37 -4.28 -2.30
C ALA A 248 12.69 -3.81 -0.87
N LEU A 249 13.96 -3.89 -0.45
CA LEU A 249 14.38 -3.42 0.87
C LEU A 249 14.27 -1.89 0.96
N LEU A 250 14.64 -1.16 -0.09
CA LEU A 250 14.47 0.29 -0.17
C LEU A 250 13.00 0.70 -0.02
N ASP A 251 12.11 0.02 -0.74
CA ASP A 251 10.66 0.26 -0.66
C ASP A 251 10.13 0.00 0.75
N GLU A 252 10.52 -1.12 1.37
CA GLU A 252 10.11 -1.49 2.72
C GLU A 252 10.62 -0.47 3.77
N ILE A 253 11.90 -0.05 3.70
CA ILE A 253 12.49 0.95 4.60
C ILE A 253 11.83 2.33 4.41
N ALA A 254 11.58 2.73 3.16
CA ALA A 254 10.87 3.97 2.88
C ALA A 254 9.48 3.92 3.55
N ASN A 255 8.79 2.79 3.47
CA ASN A 255 7.47 2.62 4.07
C ASN A 255 7.48 2.41 5.59
N LEU A 256 8.66 2.30 6.23
CA LEU A 256 8.87 2.25 7.68
C LEU A 256 9.29 3.60 8.28
N THR A 257 9.61 4.59 7.45
CA THR A 257 10.16 5.88 7.90
C THR A 257 9.38 7.07 7.38
N GLU A 258 9.41 8.17 8.13
CA GLU A 258 8.98 9.51 7.73
C GLU A 258 10.19 10.44 7.56
N TRP A 259 11.28 10.20 8.30
CA TRP A 259 12.52 10.97 8.26
C TRP A 259 13.76 10.05 8.34
N PRO A 260 14.15 9.39 7.24
CA PRO A 260 15.24 8.43 7.24
C PRO A 260 16.61 9.09 7.44
N VAL A 261 17.42 8.47 8.28
CA VAL A 261 18.83 8.80 8.58
C VAL A 261 19.62 7.50 8.65
N ALA A 262 20.70 7.38 7.88
CA ALA A 262 21.54 6.17 7.89
C ALA A 262 22.56 6.21 9.02
N VAL A 263 22.79 5.04 9.63
CA VAL A 263 23.74 4.82 10.72
C VAL A 263 24.63 3.62 10.39
N ALA A 264 25.94 3.86 10.28
CA ALA A 264 26.91 2.78 10.14
C ALA A 264 27.03 2.01 11.45
N CYS A 265 26.97 0.69 11.38
CA CYS A 265 27.07 -0.21 12.50
C CYS A 265 28.04 -1.34 12.18
N ARG A 266 28.46 -2.07 13.21
CA ARG A 266 29.29 -3.27 13.07
C ARG A 266 28.85 -4.38 14.02
N PHE A 267 29.16 -5.61 13.67
CA PHE A 267 29.03 -6.76 14.56
C PHE A 267 30.39 -7.41 14.81
N ASP A 268 30.44 -8.41 15.69
CA ASP A 268 31.69 -9.12 15.98
C ASP A 268 32.11 -9.99 14.78
N ARG A 269 33.37 -9.89 14.36
CA ARG A 269 33.91 -10.63 13.20
C ARG A 269 33.79 -12.14 13.39
N GLU A 270 33.68 -12.64 14.62
CA GLU A 270 33.44 -14.06 14.88
C GLU A 270 32.19 -14.60 14.17
N PHE A 271 31.16 -13.77 13.95
CA PHE A 271 29.95 -14.21 13.28
C PHE A 271 30.16 -14.50 11.79
N LEU A 272 31.23 -13.99 11.17
CA LEU A 272 31.56 -14.30 9.78
C LEU A 272 31.96 -15.77 9.55
N SER A 273 32.07 -16.59 10.62
CA SER A 273 32.17 -18.04 10.47
C SER A 273 30.85 -18.71 10.09
N VAL A 274 29.72 -18.03 10.28
CA VAL A 274 28.38 -18.48 9.86
C VAL A 274 28.20 -18.16 8.37
N PRO A 275 27.52 -19.01 7.59
CA PRO A 275 27.23 -18.73 6.19
C PRO A 275 26.66 -17.34 5.98
N HIS A 276 27.24 -16.60 5.03
CA HIS A 276 26.89 -15.20 4.79
C HIS A 276 25.40 -15.03 4.47
N GLU A 277 24.80 -15.99 3.78
CA GLU A 277 23.39 -16.01 3.41
C GLU A 277 22.48 -15.98 4.64
N ALA A 278 22.84 -16.69 5.72
CA ALA A 278 22.07 -16.71 6.97
C ALA A 278 22.14 -15.35 7.69
N LEU A 279 23.32 -14.73 7.71
CA LEU A 279 23.52 -13.40 8.30
C LEU A 279 22.79 -12.32 7.51
N ILE A 280 22.91 -12.34 6.18
CA ILE A 280 22.24 -11.41 5.25
C ILE A 280 20.73 -11.53 5.41
N SER A 281 20.20 -12.74 5.36
CA SER A 281 18.77 -13.00 5.54
C SER A 281 18.27 -12.45 6.89
N THR A 282 19.03 -12.67 7.97
CA THR A 282 18.70 -12.15 9.30
C THR A 282 18.67 -10.61 9.34
N MET A 283 19.67 -9.96 8.74
CA MET A 283 19.75 -8.50 8.65
C MET A 283 18.58 -7.90 7.87
N GLU A 284 18.34 -8.39 6.66
CA GLU A 284 17.32 -7.84 5.76
C GLU A 284 15.90 -8.19 6.22
N ALA A 285 15.64 -9.44 6.62
CA ALA A 285 14.30 -9.91 6.95
C ALA A 285 13.82 -9.38 8.31
N ASN A 286 14.64 -9.46 9.36
CA ASN A 286 14.22 -9.16 10.72
C ASN A 286 14.44 -7.69 11.12
N GLN A 287 15.49 -7.04 10.62
CA GLN A 287 15.89 -5.70 11.08
C GLN A 287 15.92 -4.64 9.97
N LYS A 288 15.76 -5.03 8.70
CA LYS A 288 15.87 -4.12 7.55
C LYS A 288 17.22 -3.42 7.50
N PHE A 289 18.27 -4.11 7.94
CA PHE A 289 19.64 -3.65 7.85
C PHE A 289 20.22 -4.01 6.49
N LEU A 290 21.10 -3.14 5.99
CA LEU A 290 21.79 -3.34 4.72
C LEU A 290 23.16 -3.99 5.02
N PRO A 291 23.42 -5.20 4.52
CA PRO A 291 24.75 -5.79 4.62
C PRO A 291 25.75 -4.98 3.79
N VAL A 292 27.02 -4.94 4.24
CA VAL A 292 28.11 -4.26 3.53
C VAL A 292 29.13 -5.29 3.09
N PHE A 293 29.47 -5.26 1.80
CA PHE A 293 30.46 -6.13 1.19
C PHE A 293 31.80 -5.43 1.05
N ASP A 294 32.89 -6.17 1.22
CA ASP A 294 34.23 -5.67 1.03
C ASP A 294 34.62 -5.57 -0.47
N ALA A 295 35.87 -5.18 -0.74
CA ALA A 295 36.38 -5.07 -2.11
C ALA A 295 36.50 -6.41 -2.85
N ALA A 296 36.52 -7.53 -2.13
CA ALA A 296 36.54 -8.88 -2.70
C ALA A 296 35.12 -9.42 -2.96
N GLY A 297 34.08 -8.66 -2.61
CA GLY A 297 32.68 -9.09 -2.73
C GLY A 297 32.26 -10.04 -1.61
N GLN A 298 33.01 -10.10 -0.49
CA GLN A 298 32.65 -10.90 0.68
C GLN A 298 31.91 -10.04 1.71
N LEU A 299 31.06 -10.68 2.52
CA LEU A 299 30.36 -9.99 3.60
C LEU A 299 31.38 -9.50 4.63
N SER A 300 31.32 -8.20 4.97
CA SER A 300 32.12 -7.61 6.03
C SER A 300 31.36 -7.61 7.37
N GLU A 301 32.04 -7.25 8.46
CA GLU A 301 31.41 -7.03 9.76
C GLU A 301 30.55 -5.76 9.85
N HIS A 302 30.46 -4.99 8.76
CA HIS A 302 29.72 -3.74 8.72
C HIS A 302 28.31 -3.93 8.16
N PHE A 303 27.39 -3.12 8.67
CA PHE A 303 26.04 -3.01 8.15
C PHE A 303 25.51 -1.59 8.34
N ILE A 304 24.47 -1.23 7.60
CA ILE A 304 23.83 0.09 7.71
C ILE A 304 22.39 -0.10 8.20
N GLY A 305 22.05 0.57 9.31
CA GLY A 305 20.68 0.71 9.78
C GLY A 305 20.09 2.05 9.34
N ILE A 306 18.78 2.10 9.06
CA ILE A 306 18.07 3.34 8.75
C ILE A 306 17.16 3.72 9.92
N ALA A 307 17.53 4.78 10.62
CA ALA A 307 16.73 5.33 11.70
C ALA A 307 15.63 6.25 11.15
N ASN A 308 14.46 6.23 11.78
CA ASN A 308 13.41 7.21 11.53
C ASN A 308 13.61 8.51 12.34
N ILE A 309 14.82 8.78 12.83
CA ILE A 309 15.09 9.93 13.69
C ILE A 309 16.49 10.45 13.43
N LYS A 310 16.63 11.77 13.31
CA LYS A 310 17.92 12.43 13.45
C LYS A 310 18.22 12.54 14.94
N SER A 311 18.87 11.51 15.49
CA SER A 311 19.25 11.48 16.90
C SER A 311 20.18 12.65 17.25
N ARG A 312 20.13 13.10 18.51
CA ARG A 312 21.13 14.02 19.07
C ARG A 312 22.46 13.29 19.35
N ASP A 313 22.38 11.97 19.54
CA ASP A 313 23.52 11.09 19.72
C ASP A 313 23.35 9.86 18.80
N GLU A 314 24.08 9.86 17.69
CA GLU A 314 24.07 8.74 16.73
C GLU A 314 24.70 7.47 17.33
N ALA A 315 25.64 7.60 18.28
CA ALA A 315 26.33 6.46 18.86
C ALA A 315 25.38 5.60 19.69
N GLU A 316 24.38 6.19 20.34
CA GLU A 316 23.35 5.42 21.05
C GLU A 316 22.43 4.65 20.09
N VAL A 317 22.10 5.22 18.93
CA VAL A 317 21.35 4.50 17.89
C VAL A 317 22.16 3.32 17.37
N ARG A 318 23.45 3.56 17.07
CA ARG A 318 24.40 2.53 16.65
C ARG A 318 24.48 1.39 17.65
N LYS A 319 24.77 1.69 18.93
CA LYS A 319 24.79 0.69 20.01
C LYS A 319 23.48 -0.09 20.10
N GLY A 320 22.34 0.59 19.92
CA GLY A 320 21.03 -0.04 19.87
C GLY A 320 20.92 -1.09 18.77
N TYR A 321 21.27 -0.74 17.54
CA TYR A 321 21.26 -1.66 16.40
C TYR A 321 22.24 -2.82 16.55
N GLU A 322 23.47 -2.56 16.98
CA GLU A 322 24.50 -3.58 17.23
C GLU A 322 24.05 -4.56 18.34
N ARG A 323 23.37 -4.05 19.38
CA ARG A 323 22.81 -4.87 20.44
C ARG A 323 21.67 -5.77 19.97
N VAL A 324 20.82 -5.28 19.06
CA VAL A 324 19.64 -6.03 18.58
C VAL A 324 20.02 -7.14 17.60
N ILE A 325 21.05 -6.93 16.77
CA ILE A 325 21.47 -7.96 15.79
C ILE A 325 22.25 -9.10 16.45
N ARG A 326 23.05 -8.81 17.47
CA ARG A 326 23.92 -9.79 18.15
C ARG A 326 23.21 -11.07 18.59
N PRO A 327 22.09 -11.05 19.35
CA PRO A 327 21.42 -12.29 19.74
C PRO A 327 20.87 -13.06 18.53
N ARG A 328 20.46 -12.39 17.45
CA ARG A 328 20.00 -13.06 16.23
C ARG A 328 21.11 -13.80 15.51
N PHE A 329 22.31 -13.22 15.47
CA PHE A 329 23.49 -13.90 14.92
C PHE A 329 23.98 -15.01 15.83
N ALA A 330 23.86 -14.86 17.16
CA ALA A 330 24.13 -15.94 18.10
C ALA A 330 23.17 -17.13 17.89
N ASP A 331 21.88 -16.87 17.68
CA ASP A 331 20.90 -17.90 17.34
C ASP A 331 21.28 -18.60 16.02
N ALA A 332 21.55 -17.82 14.96
CA ALA A 332 21.95 -18.37 13.65
C ALA A 332 23.23 -19.22 13.74
N ARG A 333 24.23 -18.76 14.51
CA ARG A 333 25.44 -19.52 14.78
C ARG A 333 25.16 -20.81 15.53
N PHE A 334 24.31 -20.76 16.56
CA PHE A 334 23.95 -21.94 17.34
C PHE A 334 23.30 -23.01 16.47
N PHE A 335 22.33 -22.64 15.62
CA PHE A 335 21.70 -23.59 14.69
C PHE A 335 22.71 -24.15 13.69
N TRP A 336 23.56 -23.30 13.12
CA TRP A 336 24.62 -23.73 12.22
C TRP A 336 25.60 -24.71 12.87
N ASP A 337 26.09 -24.40 14.06
CA ASP A 337 27.04 -25.23 14.81
C ASP A 337 26.39 -26.58 15.21
N GLU A 338 25.10 -26.60 15.52
CA GLU A 338 24.33 -27.82 15.82
C GLU A 338 24.11 -28.68 14.57
N ASP A 339 23.77 -28.06 13.43
CA ASP A 339 23.60 -28.76 12.15
C ASP A 339 24.93 -29.37 11.65
N LEU A 340 26.06 -28.73 11.93
CA LEU A 340 27.39 -29.25 11.60
C LEU A 340 27.80 -30.50 12.40
N GLN A 341 27.11 -30.83 13.51
CA GLN A 341 27.44 -32.02 14.31
C GLN A 341 27.14 -33.33 13.59
N GLN A 342 26.30 -33.31 12.56
CA GLN A 342 25.88 -34.48 11.81
C GLN A 342 25.89 -34.20 10.31
N PRO A 343 26.42 -35.12 9.46
CA PRO A 343 26.43 -34.90 8.02
C PRO A 343 25.01 -34.73 7.46
N LEU A 344 24.81 -33.80 6.53
CA LEU A 344 23.49 -33.58 5.88
C LEU A 344 22.86 -34.90 5.36
N ALA A 345 23.68 -35.83 4.88
CA ALA A 345 23.24 -37.13 4.39
C ALA A 345 22.58 -38.02 5.47
N SER A 346 22.97 -37.89 6.74
CA SER A 346 22.36 -38.69 7.82
C SER A 346 20.93 -38.25 8.15
N LEU A 347 20.51 -37.08 7.69
CA LEU A 347 19.14 -36.60 7.86
C LEU A 347 18.16 -37.24 6.86
N CYS A 348 18.67 -37.87 5.79
CA CYS A 348 17.84 -38.34 4.68
C CYS A 348 16.74 -39.31 5.14
N ASP A 349 17.04 -40.25 6.03
CA ASP A 349 16.06 -41.23 6.52
C ASP A 349 14.88 -40.59 7.27
N GLY A 350 15.11 -39.45 7.94
CA GLY A 350 14.04 -38.71 8.63
C GLY A 350 12.97 -38.17 7.67
N LEU A 351 13.26 -38.05 6.37
CA LEU A 351 12.29 -37.57 5.38
C LEU A 351 11.11 -38.51 5.17
N ARG A 352 11.20 -39.75 5.66
CA ARG A 352 10.10 -40.73 5.67
C ARG A 352 8.94 -40.26 6.56
N GLU A 353 9.24 -39.54 7.63
CA GLU A 353 8.25 -39.02 8.58
C GLU A 353 7.57 -37.74 8.07
N VAL A 354 8.15 -37.07 7.07
CA VAL A 354 7.59 -35.84 6.52
C VAL A 354 6.63 -36.16 5.39
N THR A 355 5.32 -36.04 5.65
CA THR A 355 4.29 -36.28 4.63
C THR A 355 4.38 -35.24 3.51
N TYR A 356 4.55 -35.68 2.27
CA TYR A 356 4.50 -34.80 1.10
C TYR A 356 3.07 -34.62 0.60
N GLN A 357 2.38 -35.73 0.33
CA GLN A 357 0.97 -35.76 -0.05
C GLN A 357 0.43 -37.17 0.23
N ARG A 358 -0.82 -37.26 0.68
CA ARG A 358 -1.42 -38.49 1.22
C ARG A 358 -1.31 -39.74 0.31
N GLU A 359 -1.51 -39.59 -0.99
CA GLU A 359 -1.46 -40.67 -1.99
C GLU A 359 -0.06 -40.86 -2.61
N LEU A 360 0.79 -39.84 -2.52
CA LEU A 360 2.14 -39.82 -3.09
C LEU A 360 3.23 -40.10 -2.05
N GLY A 361 2.86 -40.29 -0.78
CA GLY A 361 3.74 -40.68 0.32
C GLY A 361 4.51 -39.51 0.95
N SER A 362 5.70 -39.84 1.43
CA SER A 362 6.60 -38.95 2.17
C SER A 362 7.50 -38.11 1.26
N LEU A 363 8.23 -37.16 1.84
CA LEU A 363 9.29 -36.44 1.13
C LEU A 363 10.44 -37.37 0.74
N TRP A 364 10.68 -38.45 1.49
CA TRP A 364 11.59 -39.51 1.07
C TRP A 364 11.14 -40.13 -0.27
N ASP A 365 9.87 -40.52 -0.38
CA ASP A 365 9.32 -41.14 -1.59
C ASP A 365 9.36 -40.17 -2.79
N LYS A 366 9.13 -38.88 -2.54
CA LYS A 366 9.34 -37.84 -3.56
C LYS A 366 10.80 -37.75 -3.97
N THR A 367 11.72 -37.74 -3.01
CA THR A 367 13.16 -37.61 -3.25
C THR A 367 13.67 -38.77 -4.10
N LEU A 368 13.27 -40.02 -3.81
CA LEU A 368 13.61 -41.17 -4.64
C LEU A 368 13.17 -41.03 -6.10
N ARG A 369 11.93 -40.56 -6.33
CA ARG A 369 11.42 -40.29 -7.69
C ARG A 369 12.22 -39.20 -8.39
N VAL A 370 12.54 -38.11 -7.69
CA VAL A 370 13.35 -37.02 -8.24
C VAL A 370 14.77 -37.48 -8.57
N THR A 371 15.37 -38.30 -7.72
CA THR A 371 16.70 -38.89 -7.94
C THR A 371 16.73 -39.75 -9.21
N GLU A 372 15.72 -40.61 -9.40
CA GLU A 372 15.64 -41.44 -10.60
C GLU A 372 15.43 -40.60 -11.88
N LEU A 373 14.56 -39.59 -11.81
CA LEU A 373 14.39 -38.65 -12.93
C LEU A 373 15.69 -37.89 -13.23
N SER A 374 16.39 -37.42 -12.20
CA SER A 374 17.65 -36.69 -12.35
C SER A 374 18.72 -37.57 -13.01
N ARG A 375 18.80 -38.85 -12.63
CA ARG A 375 19.68 -39.84 -13.27
C ARG A 375 19.37 -40.01 -14.76
N LEU A 376 18.10 -40.18 -15.12
CA LEU A 376 17.68 -40.36 -16.51
C LEU A 376 17.96 -39.12 -17.37
N ILE A 377 17.72 -37.93 -16.83
CA ILE A 377 17.97 -36.67 -17.52
C ILE A 377 19.48 -36.43 -17.69
N ALA A 378 20.28 -36.59 -16.62
CA ALA A 378 21.72 -36.36 -16.67
C ALA A 378 22.41 -37.20 -17.76
N ASN A 379 22.04 -38.49 -17.87
CA ASN A 379 22.53 -39.39 -18.92
C ASN A 379 22.19 -38.94 -20.35
N ARG A 380 21.15 -38.12 -20.53
CA ARG A 380 20.73 -37.59 -21.85
C ARG A 380 21.24 -36.17 -22.11
N SER A 381 21.72 -35.47 -21.09
CA SER A 381 22.13 -34.06 -21.16
C SER A 381 23.65 -33.85 -21.05
N GLY A 382 24.43 -34.92 -20.95
CA GLY A 382 25.89 -34.83 -20.85
C GLY A 382 26.40 -34.32 -19.50
N VAL A 383 25.57 -34.42 -18.45
CA VAL A 383 25.90 -34.07 -17.06
C VAL A 383 26.28 -35.35 -16.31
N ASP A 384 27.19 -35.26 -15.34
CA ASP A 384 27.56 -36.38 -14.49
C ASP A 384 26.34 -36.91 -13.71
N ALA A 385 25.90 -38.11 -14.07
CA ALA A 385 24.73 -38.75 -13.46
C ALA A 385 24.94 -39.08 -11.98
N ALA A 386 26.17 -39.35 -11.54
CA ALA A 386 26.46 -39.64 -10.13
C ALA A 386 26.30 -38.37 -9.27
N GLN A 387 26.83 -37.24 -9.73
CA GLN A 387 26.65 -35.95 -9.06
C GLN A 387 25.19 -35.52 -9.03
N ALA A 388 24.45 -35.71 -10.14
CA ALA A 388 23.02 -35.40 -10.21
C ALA A 388 22.20 -36.24 -9.22
N VAL A 389 22.50 -37.54 -9.11
CA VAL A 389 21.87 -38.45 -8.14
C VAL A 389 22.17 -38.03 -6.71
N GLN A 390 23.43 -37.73 -6.41
CA GLN A 390 23.84 -37.29 -5.08
C GLN A 390 23.13 -35.98 -4.69
N ALA A 391 23.15 -34.97 -5.56
CA ALA A 391 22.47 -33.70 -5.32
C ALA A 391 20.96 -33.89 -5.10
N ALA A 392 20.30 -34.69 -5.95
CA ALA A 392 18.88 -35.00 -5.80
C ALA A 392 18.56 -35.68 -4.46
N SER A 393 19.40 -36.65 -4.05
CA SER A 393 19.21 -37.37 -2.78
C SER A 393 19.32 -36.48 -1.55
N LEU A 394 20.13 -35.42 -1.61
CA LEU A 394 20.34 -34.48 -0.50
C LEU A 394 19.40 -33.28 -0.52
N SER A 395 18.70 -33.03 -1.65
CA SER A 395 17.95 -31.79 -1.94
C SER A 395 16.81 -31.41 -1.00
N ARG A 396 16.46 -32.28 -0.05
CA ARG A 396 15.39 -32.07 0.94
C ARG A 396 15.84 -32.32 2.38
N CYS A 397 17.09 -32.74 2.59
CA CYS A 397 17.60 -33.04 3.93
C CYS A 397 17.68 -31.78 4.81
N ASP A 398 17.78 -30.60 4.19
CA ASP A 398 17.73 -29.29 4.83
C ASP A 398 16.40 -29.00 5.55
N LEU A 399 15.31 -29.69 5.20
CA LEU A 399 14.04 -29.53 5.93
C LEU A 399 14.06 -30.13 7.34
N LEU A 400 15.11 -30.90 7.66
CA LEU A 400 15.32 -31.53 8.95
C LEU A 400 16.50 -30.92 9.72
N THR A 401 17.13 -29.89 9.17
CA THR A 401 18.08 -29.04 9.91
C THR A 401 17.31 -28.12 10.86
N ARG A 402 17.98 -27.62 11.89
CA ARG A 402 17.29 -26.99 13.04
C ARG A 402 16.96 -25.51 12.88
#